data_AF-A6R5E5-F1
#
_entry.id   AF-A6R5E5-F1
#
_cell.length_a   1.000
_cell.length_b   1.000
_cell.length_c   1.000
_cell.angle_alpha   90.00
_cell.angle_beta   90.00
_cell.angle_gamma   90.00
#
_symmetry.space_group_name_H-M   'P 1'
#
loop_
_entity.id
_entity.type
_entity.pdbx_description
1 polymer ?
#
loop_
_entity_poly.entity_id
_entity_poly.type
_entity_poly.pdbx_seq_one_letter_code
_entity_poly.pdbx_strand_id
1 'polypeptide(L)'
;MSSIWTTDGQIKVIKGQGMPSFRHHDFGNLYIQFNVKFPDAEQIRNVELLEQVLPPRLPQPQPPADSMVEDFHLEDIEDSGQARAQGAAHMGDEEDDEIPPGAERMQCASQ
;
A
#
# COMPACT_ATOMS: atom_id res chain seq x y z
N MET A 1 17.67 -9.89 -16.58
CA MET A 1 18.41 -8.84 -15.84
C MET A 1 17.59 -8.48 -14.61
N SER A 2 18.10 -8.75 -13.41
CA SER A 2 17.41 -8.36 -12.18
C SER A 2 17.57 -6.85 -12.00
N SER A 3 16.48 -6.11 -12.09
CA SER A 3 16.47 -4.67 -11.80
C SER A 3 16.92 -4.48 -10.34
N ILE A 4 17.99 -3.71 -10.11
CA ILE A 4 18.55 -3.42 -8.78
C ILE A 4 17.66 -2.43 -7.98
N TRP A 5 16.62 -1.89 -8.62
CA TRP A 5 15.73 -0.89 -8.03
C TRP A 5 14.63 -1.52 -7.17
N THR A 6 14.42 -0.92 -6.00
CA THR A 6 13.31 -1.26 -5.11
C THR A 6 12.27 -0.15 -5.15
N THR A 7 11.00 -0.54 -5.29
CA THR A 7 9.86 0.38 -5.24
C THR A 7 9.23 0.37 -3.85
N ASP A 8 8.51 1.43 -3.49
CA ASP A 8 7.72 1.42 -2.25
C ASP A 8 6.72 0.27 -2.25
N GLY A 9 6.52 -0.35 -1.09
CA GLY A 9 5.66 -1.53 -0.91
C GLY A 9 6.18 -2.82 -1.55
N GLN A 10 7.32 -2.80 -2.24
CA GLN A 10 7.89 -4.00 -2.86
C GLN A 10 8.22 -5.05 -1.80
N ILE A 11 7.88 -6.31 -2.09
CA ILE A 11 8.20 -7.45 -1.22
C ILE A 11 9.30 -8.29 -1.87
N LYS A 12 10.36 -8.59 -1.11
CA LYS A 12 11.41 -9.55 -1.47
C LYS A 12 11.41 -10.72 -0.49
N VAL A 13 11.88 -11.87 -0.96
CA VAL A 13 11.94 -13.10 -0.16
C VAL A 13 13.36 -13.62 -0.07
N ILE A 14 13.78 -14.00 1.13
CA ILE A 14 14.99 -14.77 1.38
C ILE A 14 14.56 -16.17 1.83
N LYS A 15 14.78 -17.15 0.96
CA LYS A 15 14.34 -18.53 1.21
C LYS A 15 15.15 -19.16 2.33
N GLY A 16 14.50 -19.90 3.22
CA GLY A 16 15.16 -20.61 4.32
C GLY A 16 15.72 -19.72 5.43
N GLN A 17 15.33 -18.45 5.49
CA GLN A 17 15.72 -17.50 6.56
C GLN A 17 14.54 -17.10 7.47
N GLY A 18 13.41 -17.79 7.34
CA GLY A 18 12.26 -17.64 8.23
C GLY A 18 12.42 -18.48 9.50
N MET A 19 11.34 -18.58 10.27
CA MET A 19 11.33 -19.35 11.52
C MET A 19 11.48 -20.86 11.26
N PRO A 20 12.17 -21.62 12.15
CA PRO A 20 12.25 -23.07 12.04
C PRO A 20 10.88 -23.73 12.21
N SER A 21 10.63 -24.78 11.42
CA SER A 21 9.46 -25.65 11.54
C SER A 21 9.69 -26.70 12.62
N PHE A 22 8.71 -26.87 13.51
CA PHE A 22 8.77 -27.87 14.59
C PHE A 22 8.83 -29.32 14.07
N ARG A 23 8.23 -29.60 12.91
CA ARG A 23 8.05 -30.98 12.42
C ARG A 23 9.15 -31.44 11.47
N HIS A 24 9.69 -30.52 10.66
CA HIS A 24 10.59 -30.86 9.55
C HIS A 24 12.01 -30.33 9.75
N HIS A 25 12.30 -29.59 10.83
CA HIS A 25 13.59 -28.94 11.10
C HIS A 25 14.10 -28.01 9.97
N ASP A 26 13.25 -27.69 9.00
CA ASP A 26 13.52 -26.72 7.95
C ASP A 26 13.14 -25.30 8.38
N PHE A 27 13.83 -24.31 7.83
CA PHE A 27 13.49 -22.91 8.03
C PHE A 27 12.47 -22.43 6.99
N GLY A 28 11.51 -21.61 7.42
CA GLY A 28 10.58 -20.92 6.53
C GLY A 28 11.27 -19.85 5.67
N ASN A 29 10.49 -18.98 5.03
CA ASN A 29 11.02 -17.86 4.25
C ASN A 29 10.92 -16.55 5.02
N LEU A 30 11.92 -15.67 4.87
CA LEU A 30 11.86 -14.29 5.34
C LEU A 30 11.32 -13.40 4.22
N TYR A 31 10.25 -12.66 4.52
CA TYR A 31 9.70 -11.65 3.61
C TYR A 31 10.07 -10.27 4.12
N ILE A 32 10.57 -9.42 3.20
CA ILE A 32 10.97 -8.04 3.48
C ILE A 32 10.08 -7.14 2.64
N GLN A 33 9.27 -6.30 3.30
CA GLN A 33 8.55 -5.21 2.66
C GLN A 33 9.36 -3.93 2.79
N PHE A 34 9.57 -3.24 1.68
CA PHE A 34 10.30 -1.98 1.67
C PHE A 34 9.34 -0.81 1.80
N ASN A 35 9.65 0.09 2.74
CA ASN A 35 9.06 1.42 2.81
C ASN A 35 10.11 2.44 2.35
N VAL A 36 9.83 3.12 1.22
CA VAL A 36 10.74 4.08 0.61
C VAL A 36 10.36 5.48 1.09
N LYS A 37 11.18 6.04 1.98
CA LYS A 37 11.03 7.42 2.45
C LYS A 37 11.58 8.39 1.39
N PHE A 38 10.71 9.20 0.81
CA PHE A 38 11.11 10.31 -0.05
C PHE A 38 11.62 11.49 0.79
N PRO A 39 12.56 12.30 0.26
CA PRO A 39 13.00 13.51 0.93
C PRO A 39 11.87 14.55 0.97
N ASP A 40 11.92 15.42 1.97
CA ASP A 40 10.98 16.56 2.06
C ASP A 40 11.27 17.56 0.94
N ALA A 41 10.25 18.33 0.52
CA ALA A 41 10.38 19.28 -0.60
C ALA A 41 11.56 20.26 -0.42
N GLU A 42 11.79 20.73 0.81
CA GLU A 42 12.88 21.66 1.15
C GLU A 42 14.29 21.03 1.03
N GLN A 43 14.39 19.71 1.05
CA GLN A 43 15.65 18.97 0.96
C GLN A 43 16.06 18.69 -0.49
N ILE A 44 15.13 18.82 -1.44
CA ILE A 44 15.38 18.57 -2.85
C ILE A 44 16.26 19.71 -3.40
N ARG A 45 17.46 19.36 -3.86
CA ARG A 45 18.42 20.27 -4.49
C ARG A 45 18.89 19.68 -5.81
N ASN A 46 19.41 20.53 -6.69
CA ASN A 46 20.03 20.13 -7.96
C ASN A 46 19.11 19.28 -8.86
N VAL A 47 17.86 19.72 -9.03
CA VAL A 47 16.85 19.00 -9.84
C VAL A 47 17.34 18.75 -11.28
N GLU A 48 18.08 19.68 -11.87
CA GLU A 48 18.67 19.54 -13.22
C GLU A 48 19.65 18.37 -13.34
N LEU A 49 20.35 18.01 -12.24
CA LEU A 49 21.23 16.84 -12.23
C LEU A 49 20.42 15.54 -12.13
N LEU A 50 19.27 15.57 -11.43
CA LEU A 50 18.37 14.42 -11.35
C LEU A 50 17.83 14.05 -12.74
N GLU A 51 17.53 15.04 -13.59
CA GLU A 51 17.07 14.78 -14.96
C GLU A 51 18.09 14.04 -15.83
N GLN A 52 19.40 14.19 -15.53
CA GLN A 52 20.46 13.53 -16.29
C GLN A 52 20.68 12.07 -15.86
N VAL A 53 20.32 11.72 -14.63
CA VAL A 53 20.54 10.38 -14.06
C VAL A 53 19.28 9.52 -14.00
N LEU A 54 18.11 10.15 -13.98
CA LEU A 54 16.82 9.47 -14.02
C LEU A 54 16.43 9.13 -15.46
N PRO A 55 15.57 8.10 -15.66
CA PRO A 55 14.99 7.85 -16.97
C PRO A 55 14.30 9.11 -17.54
N PRO A 56 14.22 9.26 -18.88
CA PRO A 56 13.58 10.40 -19.52
C PRO A 56 12.15 10.63 -19.01
N ARG A 57 11.77 11.91 -18.86
CA ARG A 57 10.40 12.30 -18.48
C ARG A 57 9.40 11.68 -19.46
N LEU A 58 8.39 11.02 -18.91
CA LEU A 58 7.29 10.51 -19.71
C LEU A 58 6.49 11.69 -20.28
N PRO A 59 6.06 11.64 -21.55
CA PRO A 59 5.23 12.68 -22.13
C PRO A 59 3.93 12.80 -21.34
N GLN A 60 3.55 14.03 -21.00
CA GLN A 60 2.28 14.26 -20.34
C GLN A 60 1.15 13.98 -21.33
N PRO A 61 0.12 13.20 -20.94
CA PRO A 61 -1.03 12.99 -21.80
C PRO A 61 -1.72 14.33 -22.03
N GLN A 62 -1.74 14.80 -23.27
CA GLN A 62 -2.47 16.01 -23.63
C GLN A 62 -3.96 15.67 -23.79
N PRO A 63 -4.85 16.46 -23.17
CA PRO A 63 -6.27 16.27 -23.34
C PRO A 63 -6.69 16.60 -24.79
N PRO A 64 -7.84 16.08 -25.27
CA PRO A 64 -8.35 16.34 -26.62
C PRO A 64 -8.50 17.84 -26.93
N ALA A 65 -8.38 18.23 -28.20
CA ALA A 65 -8.40 19.64 -28.61
C ALA A 65 -9.73 20.36 -28.36
N ASP A 66 -10.82 19.62 -28.19
CA ASP A 66 -12.15 20.10 -27.86
C ASP A 66 -12.45 20.11 -26.35
N SER A 67 -11.48 19.72 -25.52
CA SER A 67 -11.64 19.74 -24.06
C SER A 67 -11.52 21.15 -23.49
N MET A 68 -12.33 21.45 -22.47
CA MET A 68 -12.14 22.63 -21.63
C MET A 68 -11.04 22.32 -20.62
N VAL A 69 -9.91 23.02 -20.73
CA VAL A 69 -8.75 22.84 -19.84
C VAL A 69 -8.63 24.05 -18.92
N GLU A 70 -8.54 23.78 -17.63
CA GLU A 70 -8.28 24.77 -16.58
C GLU A 70 -7.06 24.33 -15.77
N ASP A 71 -6.21 25.29 -15.40
CA ASP A 71 -5.02 25.05 -14.60
C ASP A 71 -5.38 25.14 -13.11
N PHE A 72 -4.95 24.14 -12.33
CA PHE A 72 -5.17 24.08 -10.89
C PHE A 72 -3.85 23.87 -10.15
N HIS A 73 -3.78 24.43 -8.94
CA HIS A 73 -2.71 24.11 -8.00
C HIS A 73 -3.07 22.86 -7.20
N LEU A 74 -2.05 22.04 -6.93
CA LEU A 74 -2.19 20.93 -5.99
C LEU A 74 -2.11 21.52 -4.58
N GLU A 75 -3.11 21.19 -3.77
CA GLU A 75 -3.17 21.55 -2.35
C GLU A 75 -3.12 20.28 -1.51
N ASP A 76 -2.46 20.35 -0.36
CA ASP A 76 -2.43 19.24 0.58
C ASP A 76 -3.80 19.07 1.25
N ILE A 77 -4.18 17.82 1.51
CA ILE A 77 -5.43 17.53 2.21
C ILE A 77 -5.25 17.87 3.70
N GLU A 78 -6.09 18.76 4.24
CA GLU A 78 -6.14 19.02 5.67
C GLU A 78 -6.69 17.79 6.44
N ASP A 79 -5.95 17.35 7.46
CA ASP A 79 -6.25 16.18 8.30
C ASP A 79 -7.64 16.25 9.00
N SER A 80 -8.18 17.46 9.15
CA SER A 80 -9.47 17.72 9.80
C SER A 80 -10.69 17.11 9.08
N GLY A 81 -10.56 16.77 7.79
CA GLY A 81 -11.62 16.19 6.97
C GLY A 81 -11.67 14.66 6.97
N GLN A 82 -10.54 13.97 7.20
CA GLN A 82 -10.45 12.51 7.06
C GLN A 82 -11.10 11.76 8.24
N ALA A 83 -11.04 12.30 9.45
CA ALA A 83 -11.69 11.71 10.63
C ALA A 83 -13.21 11.55 10.46
N ARG A 84 -13.88 12.48 9.74
CA ARG A 84 -15.33 12.41 9.48
C ARG A 84 -15.70 11.34 8.46
N ALA A 85 -14.85 11.09 7.46
CA ALA A 85 -15.12 10.08 6.44
C ALA A 85 -14.91 8.66 6.98
N GLN A 86 -13.95 8.45 7.89
CA GLN A 86 -13.68 7.14 8.49
C GLN A 86 -14.66 6.80 9.65
N GLY A 87 -15.15 7.81 10.38
CA GLY A 87 -16.12 7.60 11.48
C GLY A 87 -17.52 7.16 11.02
N ALA A 88 -17.91 7.43 9.77
CA ALA A 88 -19.21 7.00 9.25
C ALA A 88 -19.28 5.51 8.90
N ALA A 89 -18.14 4.84 8.73
CA ALA A 89 -18.07 3.41 8.42
C ALA A 89 -17.95 2.51 9.67
N HIS A 90 -17.82 3.09 10.87
CA HIS A 90 -17.51 2.35 12.09
C HIS A 90 -18.49 2.55 13.25
N MET A 91 -19.65 3.20 13.01
CA MET A 91 -20.67 3.46 14.03
C MET A 91 -21.93 2.64 13.76
N GLY A 92 -21.84 1.30 13.82
CA GLY A 92 -22.99 0.44 13.54
C GLY A 92 -22.90 -1.03 13.91
N ASP A 93 -21.96 -1.47 14.77
CA ASP A 93 -21.93 -2.87 15.22
C ASP A 93 -21.19 -3.03 16.57
N GLU A 94 -21.68 -2.36 17.62
CA GLU A 94 -21.22 -2.60 19.00
C GLU A 94 -22.42 -2.80 19.96
N GLU A 95 -23.48 -3.45 19.49
CA GLU A 95 -24.54 -3.95 20.37
C GLU A 95 -24.81 -5.43 20.13
N ASP A 96 -24.47 -6.21 21.16
CA ASP A 96 -25.04 -7.51 21.52
C ASP A 96 -24.44 -8.77 20.85
N ASP A 97 -23.43 -9.36 21.51
CA ASP A 97 -23.03 -10.75 21.26
C ASP A 97 -22.91 -11.54 22.58
N GLU A 98 -23.99 -11.52 23.37
CA GLU A 98 -24.28 -12.58 24.34
C GLU A 98 -25.06 -13.70 23.64
N ILE A 99 -24.37 -14.53 22.84
CA ILE A 99 -24.98 -15.67 22.14
C ILE A 99 -25.35 -16.76 23.16
N PRO A 100 -26.64 -17.16 23.27
CA PRO A 100 -27.06 -18.25 24.17
C PRO A 100 -26.54 -19.62 23.68
N PRO A 101 -26.20 -20.56 24.60
CA PRO A 101 -25.69 -21.87 24.24
C PRO A 101 -26.82 -22.74 23.67
N GLY A 102 -26.86 -22.95 22.34
CA GLY A 102 -27.85 -23.84 21.75
C GLY A 102 -27.99 -23.86 20.22
N ALA A 103 -27.23 -23.08 19.45
CA ALA A 103 -27.37 -23.08 17.99
C ALA A 103 -26.62 -24.28 17.35
N GLU A 104 -27.41 -25.29 16.95
CA GLU A 104 -26.98 -26.48 16.22
C GLU A 104 -26.26 -26.11 14.92
N ARG A 105 -25.00 -26.55 14.76
CA ARG A 105 -24.25 -26.34 13.50
C ARG A 105 -24.45 -27.53 12.57
N MET A 106 -25.34 -27.41 11.58
CA MET A 106 -25.36 -28.33 10.45
C MET A 106 -24.12 -28.11 9.57
N GLN A 107 -23.25 -29.12 9.51
CA GLN A 107 -22.15 -29.20 8.54
C GLN A 107 -22.62 -30.04 7.35
N CYS A 108 -22.78 -29.42 6.18
CA CYS A 108 -22.86 -30.16 4.92
C CYS A 108 -21.43 -30.34 4.38
N ALA A 109 -20.94 -31.59 4.37
CA ALA A 109 -19.73 -31.97 3.67
C ALA A 109 -19.96 -32.03 2.15
N SER A 110 -18.95 -31.67 1.35
CA SER A 110 -18.94 -31.90 -0.09
C SER A 110 -18.11 -33.14 -0.45
N GLN A 111 -18.78 -34.02 -1.22
CA GLN A 111 -18.34 -35.26 -1.90
C GLN A 111 -18.06 -36.51 -1.06
#